data_AF-A0A1M6H1V3-F1
#
_entry.id   AF-A0A1M6H1V3-F1
#
_cell.length_a   1.000
_cell.length_b   1.000
_cell.length_c   1.000
_cell.angle_alpha   90.00
_cell.angle_beta   90.00
_cell.angle_gamma   90.00
#
_symmetry.space_group_name_H-M   'P 1'
#
loop_
_entity.id
_entity.type
_entity.pdbx_description
1 polymer ?
#
loop_
_entity_poly.entity_id
_entity_poly.type
_entity_poly.pdbx_seq_one_letter_code
_entity_poly.pdbx_strand_id
1 'polypeptide(L)'
;MKTRVKKLSYVLVAVLLLSVALGGPTLGPFGVDVVSAATGQATPSPTTSTAKASTGSKTPVSFETASEIARLIAFGSYGGDVKLLQEVLNNHGYQLKVDGIFGKKTEAAVKDFQGKNGLKADGIVGPKTIAKLNIGNVAKVTEPSPSTTPIPTPAPADGKVSVKLGKVEYAAHGTKCFTVAAVAMVDDKIVDAILDDYQVGAADSFVGVPNSDSDFGKNFAEGQVLLSKRANAATYSANMAQKAGSTVPVDKSLDAIQAYVTGKTVAELEKILAGTPADKMVDAVSGATLVDTYGYVSAIVEAAKAAKETTRVDAETAKSIELGKVEYAAHGTKCFTIAITAVSGDKIVGAILDDYQVGAADSFVGVPNSDSDFGKNFAEGQVLLSKRANAATYSANMAQKAGSTVPVDKSLDAIQAYVTGKTVAELEKILAGTPADKMVDAVSGATLVDTYGYVSAIVEAAKAVAPVKADAVTSASVVTDEVSLLKAMSKDGTWIVILVNDFTTDKELVMDGEFINKEKVDRKLALYSQDENKNVLDRYTLAAPKLTVKSPSTRIQNGTFKGDLYVAAPNVQLRGAKIEGNVYFVNEEVKATFTMDEASSVSGVMEIKSE
;
A
#
# COMPACT_ATOMS: atom_id res chain seq x y z
N MET A 1 -50.53 0.34 45.37
CA MET A 1 -49.40 -0.41 45.94
C MET A 1 -49.44 -1.84 45.39
N LYS A 2 -48.36 -2.27 44.70
CA LYS A 2 -47.93 -3.65 44.38
C LYS A 2 -48.82 -4.57 43.48
N THR A 3 -48.38 -4.68 42.21
CA THR A 3 -48.06 -5.90 41.40
C THR A 3 -48.37 -7.29 42.02
N ARG A 4 -48.71 -8.36 41.26
CA ARG A 4 -47.89 -9.02 40.20
C ARG A 4 -48.57 -10.30 39.62
N VAL A 5 -48.15 -10.73 38.41
CA VAL A 5 -48.12 -12.08 37.78
C VAL A 5 -49.33 -12.65 36.99
N LYS A 6 -49.11 -12.98 35.70
CA LYS A 6 -49.64 -14.16 34.96
C LYS A 6 -48.49 -14.70 34.07
N LYS A 7 -47.93 -15.89 34.34
CA LYS A 7 -48.31 -17.28 34.00
C LYS A 7 -48.03 -17.69 32.54
N LEU A 8 -47.21 -18.74 32.44
CA LEU A 8 -46.69 -19.47 31.28
C LEU A 8 -47.50 -20.78 31.08
N SER A 9 -47.26 -21.45 29.93
CA SER A 9 -47.43 -22.90 29.62
C SER A 9 -48.80 -23.38 29.06
N TYR A 10 -48.94 -24.32 28.10
CA TYR A 10 -48.04 -25.29 27.43
C TYR A 10 -48.75 -26.02 26.22
N VAL A 11 -47.96 -26.55 25.22
CA VAL A 11 -48.04 -27.90 24.55
C VAL A 11 -49.13 -28.14 23.43
N LEU A 12 -48.97 -28.84 22.26
CA LEU A 12 -48.25 -30.08 21.84
C LEU A 12 -48.14 -30.29 20.26
N VAL A 13 -46.99 -30.84 19.80
CA VAL A 13 -46.62 -31.87 18.75
C VAL A 13 -47.44 -32.14 17.46
N ALA A 14 -46.74 -32.20 16.29
CA ALA A 14 -46.59 -33.40 15.41
C ALA A 14 -45.96 -33.05 14.03
N VAL A 15 -44.84 -33.68 13.64
CA VAL A 15 -44.46 -33.84 12.21
C VAL A 15 -43.86 -35.23 11.98
N LEU A 16 -44.44 -35.91 11.00
CA LEU A 16 -44.18 -37.26 10.51
C LEU A 16 -43.03 -37.27 9.49
N LEU A 17 -42.20 -38.31 9.53
CA LEU A 17 -41.16 -38.63 8.54
C LEU A 17 -41.77 -39.01 7.18
N LEU A 18 -41.31 -38.39 6.10
CA LEU A 18 -41.25 -39.03 4.78
C LEU A 18 -40.00 -38.55 4.02
N SER A 19 -39.09 -39.49 3.79
CA SER A 19 -37.85 -39.35 3.02
C SER A 19 -38.12 -39.45 1.52
N VAL A 20 -37.68 -38.45 0.74
CA VAL A 20 -37.24 -38.63 -0.65
C VAL A 20 -35.98 -37.78 -0.84
N ALA A 21 -34.88 -38.43 -1.20
CA ALA A 21 -33.61 -37.80 -1.52
C ALA A 21 -33.69 -37.17 -2.92
N LEU A 22 -33.10 -35.98 -3.09
CA LEU A 22 -32.30 -35.53 -4.25
C LEU A 22 -31.67 -34.18 -3.87
N GLY A 23 -30.36 -34.05 -4.11
CA GLY A 23 -29.50 -33.09 -3.43
C GLY A 23 -29.30 -31.71 -4.06
N GLY A 24 -28.50 -30.93 -3.34
CA GLY A 24 -27.94 -29.63 -3.71
C GLY A 24 -28.22 -28.56 -2.64
N PRO A 25 -27.22 -28.02 -1.92
CA PRO A 25 -27.46 -26.83 -1.10
C PRO A 25 -27.55 -25.59 -1.99
N THR A 26 -28.67 -24.90 -1.82
CA THR A 26 -28.97 -23.55 -2.27
C THR A 26 -28.16 -22.52 -1.47
N LEU A 27 -27.49 -21.61 -2.18
CA LEU A 27 -26.84 -20.42 -1.62
C LEU A 27 -27.89 -19.34 -1.32
N GLY A 28 -27.83 -18.77 -0.10
CA GLY A 28 -28.52 -17.54 0.28
C GLY A 28 -27.69 -16.29 -0.08
N PRO A 29 -28.32 -15.10 -0.17
CA PRO A 29 -27.70 -13.89 -0.69
C PRO A 29 -26.85 -13.19 0.38
N PHE A 30 -25.97 -12.29 -0.06
CA PHE A 30 -24.94 -11.54 0.70
C PHE A 30 -23.56 -12.22 0.77
N GLY A 31 -22.92 -12.32 -0.39
CA GLY A 31 -21.47 -12.49 -0.54
C GLY A 31 -20.97 -11.43 -1.52
N VAL A 32 -19.97 -10.67 -1.10
CA VAL A 32 -19.30 -9.63 -1.89
C VAL A 32 -18.54 -10.30 -3.03
N ASP A 33 -18.77 -9.83 -4.26
CA ASP A 33 -18.12 -10.31 -5.49
C ASP A 33 -16.60 -10.19 -5.38
N VAL A 34 -15.92 -11.33 -5.28
CA VAL A 34 -14.54 -11.48 -5.73
C VAL A 34 -14.59 -11.76 -7.23
N VAL A 35 -14.01 -10.86 -8.03
CA VAL A 35 -13.82 -11.04 -9.46
C VAL A 35 -13.02 -12.32 -9.72
N SER A 36 -13.74 -13.40 -10.05
CA SER A 36 -13.22 -14.66 -10.54
C SER A 36 -13.00 -14.54 -12.05
N ALA A 37 -11.75 -14.35 -12.47
CA ALA A 37 -11.36 -14.44 -13.87
C ALA A 37 -11.14 -15.92 -14.25
N ALA A 38 -12.19 -16.50 -14.83
CA ALA A 38 -12.24 -17.60 -15.79
C ALA A 38 -11.09 -18.64 -15.79
N THR A 39 -11.36 -19.81 -15.20
CA THR A 39 -10.71 -21.08 -15.55
C THR A 39 -11.19 -21.56 -16.93
N GLY A 40 -10.40 -21.30 -17.96
CA GLY A 40 -10.49 -21.96 -19.27
C GLY A 40 -9.43 -23.06 -19.37
N GLN A 41 -9.83 -24.30 -19.14
CA GLN A 41 -9.00 -25.49 -19.20
C GLN A 41 -8.61 -25.79 -20.66
N ALA A 42 -7.31 -25.74 -20.98
CA ALA A 42 -6.75 -26.37 -22.17
C ALA A 42 -5.37 -26.95 -21.85
N THR A 43 -5.33 -28.26 -21.59
CA THR A 43 -4.11 -29.06 -21.66
C THR A 43 -3.60 -29.13 -23.11
N PRO A 44 -2.27 -29.11 -23.30
CA PRO A 44 -1.69 -30.07 -24.23
C PRO A 44 -0.52 -30.85 -23.64
N SER A 45 -0.56 -32.16 -23.88
CA SER A 45 0.56 -33.11 -23.81
C SER A 45 1.67 -32.77 -24.83
N PRO A 46 2.90 -33.29 -24.64
CA PRO A 46 4.11 -32.72 -25.21
C PRO A 46 4.36 -33.20 -26.65
N THR A 47 4.69 -32.27 -27.55
CA THR A 47 5.28 -32.61 -28.85
C THR A 47 6.73 -32.14 -28.88
N THR A 48 7.62 -33.11 -28.95
CA THR A 48 9.03 -32.98 -29.30
C THR A 48 9.24 -32.16 -30.57
N SER A 49 9.94 -31.03 -30.44
CA SER A 49 10.58 -30.38 -31.59
C SER A 49 12.02 -30.04 -31.21
N THR A 50 12.93 -30.85 -31.75
CA THR A 50 14.37 -30.64 -31.76
C THR A 50 14.70 -29.45 -32.67
N ALA A 51 15.21 -28.37 -32.09
CA ALA A 51 15.93 -27.33 -32.83
C ALA A 51 17.37 -27.21 -32.32
N LYS A 52 18.26 -27.58 -33.24
CA LYS A 52 19.71 -27.68 -33.23
C LYS A 52 20.43 -26.46 -32.62
N ALA A 53 21.41 -26.78 -31.77
CA ALA A 53 22.34 -25.85 -31.14
C ALA A 53 23.06 -24.94 -32.13
N SER A 54 23.13 -23.65 -31.77
CA SER A 54 24.10 -22.69 -32.30
C SER A 54 25.14 -22.42 -31.21
N THR A 55 26.38 -22.84 -31.47
CA THR A 55 27.54 -22.60 -30.62
C THR A 55 27.96 -21.14 -30.71
N GLY A 56 27.46 -20.31 -29.80
CA GLY A 56 27.90 -18.93 -29.58
C GLY A 56 28.78 -18.81 -28.34
N SER A 57 29.92 -18.11 -28.48
CA SER A 57 30.99 -17.91 -27.51
C SER A 57 30.54 -17.45 -26.11
N LYS A 58 31.10 -18.05 -25.05
CA LYS A 58 30.93 -17.61 -23.65
C LYS A 58 31.65 -16.28 -23.41
N THR A 59 30.96 -15.17 -23.57
CA THR A 59 31.47 -13.87 -23.10
C THR A 59 31.19 -13.75 -21.60
N PRO A 60 32.19 -13.47 -20.74
CA PRO A 60 31.97 -13.29 -19.31
C PRO A 60 31.10 -12.05 -19.05
N VAL A 61 30.12 -12.19 -18.17
CA VAL A 61 29.24 -11.09 -17.72
C VAL A 61 30.09 -10.06 -17.00
N SER A 62 30.18 -8.84 -17.56
CA SER A 62 30.92 -7.74 -16.93
C SER A 62 29.95 -6.92 -16.07
N PHE A 63 30.07 -7.01 -14.74
CA PHE A 63 29.43 -6.06 -13.83
C PHE A 63 30.16 -4.70 -13.92
N GLU A 64 29.41 -3.61 -14.06
CA GLU A 64 29.96 -2.25 -13.98
C GLU A 64 30.64 -2.02 -12.63
N THR A 65 31.74 -1.23 -12.63
CA THR A 65 32.55 -0.95 -11.43
C THR A 65 31.82 0.05 -10.53
N ALA A 66 31.54 -0.32 -9.28
CA ALA A 66 30.98 0.60 -8.30
C ALA A 66 32.10 1.41 -7.62
N SER A 67 31.85 2.69 -7.32
CA SER A 67 32.77 3.56 -6.57
C SER A 67 32.58 3.46 -5.05
N GLU A 68 31.48 2.88 -4.58
CA GLU A 68 31.17 2.73 -3.16
C GLU A 68 30.33 1.49 -2.85
N ILE A 69 30.22 1.15 -1.57
CA ILE A 69 29.33 0.09 -1.05
C ILE A 69 28.20 0.78 -0.27
N ALA A 70 27.09 1.05 -0.96
CA ALA A 70 25.95 1.82 -0.41
C ALA A 70 24.86 0.95 0.25
N ARG A 71 25.03 -0.38 0.25
CA ARG A 71 24.08 -1.34 0.82
C ARG A 71 24.79 -2.41 1.65
N LEU A 72 24.03 -3.13 2.47
CA LEU A 72 24.52 -4.34 3.12
C LEU A 72 24.84 -5.41 2.06
N ILE A 73 26.07 -5.92 2.08
CA ILE A 73 26.47 -7.05 1.24
C ILE A 73 26.95 -8.20 2.13
N ALA A 74 26.47 -9.39 1.83
CA ALA A 74 26.74 -10.62 2.57
C ALA A 74 26.84 -11.79 1.59
N PHE A 75 27.06 -13.00 2.11
CA PHE A 75 27.06 -14.23 1.32
C PHE A 75 25.88 -14.29 0.35
N GLY A 76 26.16 -14.57 -0.92
CA GLY A 76 25.17 -14.60 -2.01
C GLY A 76 24.95 -13.26 -2.72
N SER A 77 25.45 -12.13 -2.19
CA SER A 77 25.44 -10.84 -2.90
C SER A 77 26.30 -10.89 -4.17
N TYR A 78 25.92 -10.15 -5.20
CA TYR A 78 26.72 -9.96 -6.41
C TYR A 78 26.56 -8.54 -6.94
N GLY A 79 27.47 -8.10 -7.81
CA GLY A 79 27.45 -6.77 -8.42
C GLY A 79 28.79 -6.03 -8.35
N GLY A 80 28.80 -4.78 -8.82
CA GLY A 80 29.99 -3.92 -8.84
C GLY A 80 30.54 -3.57 -7.46
N ASP A 81 29.66 -3.46 -6.46
CA ASP A 81 30.00 -3.23 -5.06
C ASP A 81 30.68 -4.44 -4.42
N VAL A 82 30.32 -5.65 -4.85
CA VAL A 82 31.00 -6.89 -4.47
C VAL A 82 32.37 -7.00 -5.14
N LYS A 83 32.52 -6.55 -6.40
CA LYS A 83 33.86 -6.44 -7.02
C LYS A 83 34.76 -5.50 -6.22
N LEU A 84 34.24 -4.31 -5.90
CA LEU A 84 34.95 -3.33 -5.07
C LEU A 84 35.35 -3.92 -3.71
N LEU A 85 34.43 -4.63 -3.04
CA LEU A 85 34.74 -5.35 -1.80
C LEU A 85 35.88 -6.34 -1.98
N GLN A 86 35.83 -7.18 -3.03
CA GLN A 86 36.84 -8.20 -3.29
C GLN A 86 38.21 -7.58 -3.57
N GLU A 87 38.26 -6.48 -4.31
CA GLU A 87 39.47 -5.69 -4.55
C GLU A 87 40.04 -5.12 -3.25
N VAL A 88 39.19 -4.51 -2.42
CA VAL A 88 39.62 -3.92 -1.14
C VAL A 88 40.08 -4.99 -0.17
N LEU A 89 39.42 -6.14 -0.09
CA LEU A 89 39.86 -7.27 0.71
C LEU A 89 41.20 -7.80 0.19
N ASN A 90 41.41 -7.91 -1.12
CA ASN A 90 42.70 -8.30 -1.67
C ASN A 90 43.83 -7.33 -1.27
N ASN A 91 43.54 -6.02 -1.22
CA ASN A 91 44.48 -5.01 -0.72
C ASN A 91 44.78 -5.14 0.79
N HIS A 92 43.89 -5.79 1.54
CA HIS A 92 44.11 -6.16 2.95
C HIS A 92 44.77 -7.55 3.11
N GLY A 93 45.30 -8.13 2.04
CA GLY A 93 46.09 -9.36 2.05
C GLY A 93 45.30 -10.65 1.80
N TYR A 94 44.03 -10.56 1.40
CA TYR A 94 43.27 -11.72 0.94
C TYR A 94 43.60 -12.07 -0.52
N GLN A 95 43.27 -13.30 -0.95
CA GLN A 95 43.48 -13.79 -2.31
C GLN A 95 42.16 -14.26 -2.92
N LEU A 96 41.25 -13.32 -3.10
CA LEU A 96 39.94 -13.51 -3.70
C LEU A 96 40.00 -13.30 -5.21
N LYS A 97 39.19 -14.07 -5.93
CA LYS A 97 38.88 -13.77 -7.32
C LYS A 97 37.93 -12.57 -7.34
N VAL A 98 38.27 -11.52 -8.10
CA VAL A 98 37.42 -10.34 -8.29
C VAL A 98 36.44 -10.62 -9.42
N ASP A 99 35.35 -11.29 -9.11
CA ASP A 99 34.30 -11.67 -10.06
C ASP A 99 32.94 -11.02 -9.77
N GLY A 100 32.85 -10.22 -8.71
CA GLY A 100 31.62 -9.58 -8.30
C GLY A 100 30.64 -10.53 -7.66
N ILE A 101 31.09 -11.67 -7.14
CA ILE A 101 30.26 -12.69 -6.50
C ILE A 101 30.73 -12.94 -5.06
N PHE A 102 29.86 -12.67 -4.10
CA PHE A 102 30.12 -12.86 -2.68
C PHE A 102 29.90 -14.33 -2.30
N GLY A 103 30.84 -15.18 -2.73
CA GLY A 103 30.85 -16.60 -2.41
C GLY A 103 31.53 -16.93 -1.07
N LYS A 104 31.66 -18.24 -0.77
CA LYS A 104 32.19 -18.74 0.52
C LYS A 104 33.58 -18.19 0.86
N LYS A 105 34.42 -17.96 -0.16
CA LYS A 105 35.77 -17.39 0.01
C LYS A 105 35.71 -15.91 0.42
N THR A 106 34.83 -15.13 -0.21
CA THR A 106 34.61 -13.71 0.13
C THR A 106 34.03 -13.61 1.54
N GLU A 107 33.09 -14.47 1.90
CA GLU A 107 32.51 -14.52 3.26
C GLU A 107 33.55 -14.87 4.32
N ALA A 108 34.38 -15.89 4.09
CA ALA A 108 35.46 -16.23 5.00
C ALA A 108 36.45 -15.07 5.19
N ALA A 109 36.78 -14.36 4.11
CA ALA A 109 37.64 -13.17 4.16
C ALA A 109 36.99 -12.01 4.93
N VAL A 110 35.68 -11.80 4.78
CA VAL A 110 34.95 -10.76 5.54
C VAL A 110 34.91 -11.12 7.03
N LYS A 111 34.59 -12.37 7.39
CA LYS A 111 34.55 -12.81 8.80
C LYS A 111 35.93 -12.69 9.45
N ASP A 112 36.99 -13.10 8.75
CA ASP A 112 38.37 -12.96 9.23
C ASP A 112 38.76 -11.48 9.38
N PHE A 113 38.42 -10.63 8.40
CA PHE A 113 38.67 -9.19 8.45
C PHE A 113 37.96 -8.54 9.65
N GLN A 114 36.68 -8.85 9.84
CA GLN A 114 35.89 -8.36 10.96
C GLN A 114 36.52 -8.79 12.30
N GLY A 115 36.87 -10.07 12.45
CA GLY A 115 37.52 -10.59 13.65
C GLY A 115 38.84 -9.89 13.96
N LYS A 116 39.71 -9.68 12.95
CA LYS A 116 40.99 -8.97 13.09
C LYS A 116 40.84 -7.49 13.45
N ASN A 117 39.70 -6.88 13.13
CA ASN A 117 39.44 -5.45 13.34
C ASN A 117 38.51 -5.15 14.52
N GLY A 118 38.24 -6.13 15.38
CA GLY A 118 37.41 -5.97 16.57
C GLY A 118 35.92 -5.76 16.26
N LEU A 119 35.47 -6.20 15.08
CA LEU A 119 34.06 -6.22 14.70
C LEU A 119 33.45 -7.60 14.99
N LYS A 120 32.12 -7.66 15.06
CA LYS A 120 31.41 -8.94 15.07
C LYS A 120 31.68 -9.66 13.74
N ALA A 121 32.21 -10.88 13.79
CA ALA A 121 32.54 -11.70 12.62
C ALA A 121 31.30 -12.41 12.06
N ASP A 122 30.27 -11.63 11.70
CA ASP A 122 29.00 -12.12 11.18
C ASP A 122 29.01 -12.35 9.66
N GLY A 123 30.04 -11.89 8.94
CA GLY A 123 30.16 -12.04 7.50
C GLY A 123 29.35 -11.02 6.71
N ILE A 124 28.77 -10.03 7.39
CA ILE A 124 27.94 -8.97 6.79
C ILE A 124 28.74 -7.68 6.70
N VAL A 125 28.91 -7.19 5.47
CA VAL A 125 29.56 -5.91 5.21
C VAL A 125 28.53 -4.79 5.34
N GLY A 126 28.33 -4.35 6.57
CA GLY A 126 27.55 -3.14 6.90
C GLY A 126 28.42 -1.93 7.21
N PRO A 127 27.81 -0.80 7.61
CA PRO A 127 28.51 0.48 7.78
C PRO A 127 29.76 0.42 8.65
N LYS A 128 29.76 -0.39 9.71
CA LYS A 128 30.93 -0.61 10.58
C LYS A 128 32.07 -1.34 9.87
N THR A 129 31.75 -2.36 9.07
CA THR A 129 32.73 -3.10 8.26
C THR A 129 33.27 -2.22 7.14
N ILE A 130 32.40 -1.46 6.47
CA ILE A 130 32.76 -0.50 5.40
C ILE A 130 33.70 0.58 5.93
N ALA A 131 33.39 1.16 7.09
CA ALA A 131 34.24 2.16 7.74
C ALA A 131 35.64 1.60 8.08
N LYS A 132 35.74 0.33 8.50
CA LYS A 132 37.03 -0.31 8.77
C LYS A 132 37.81 -0.69 7.52
N LEU A 133 37.13 -1.03 6.43
CA LEU A 133 37.76 -1.36 5.14
C LEU A 133 38.39 -0.13 4.47
N ASN A 134 38.14 1.10 4.96
CA ASN A 134 38.67 2.35 4.42
C ASN A 134 38.49 2.46 2.88
N ILE A 135 37.33 2.02 2.38
CA ILE A 135 37.04 1.91 0.94
C ILE A 135 37.21 3.28 0.23
N GLY A 136 36.93 4.38 0.92
CA GLY A 136 37.15 5.75 0.42
C GLY A 136 38.61 6.17 0.24
N ASN A 137 39.60 5.39 0.69
CA ASN A 137 41.03 5.72 0.60
C ASN A 137 41.77 4.95 -0.52
N VAL A 138 41.13 3.96 -1.14
CA VAL A 138 41.75 3.06 -2.13
C VAL A 138 41.61 3.62 -3.56
N ALA A 139 40.59 4.42 -3.83
CA ALA A 139 40.36 5.10 -5.11
C ALA A 139 41.34 6.27 -5.40
N LYS A 140 42.34 6.53 -4.53
CA LYS A 140 43.20 7.72 -4.59
C LYS A 140 44.61 7.50 -5.13
N VAL A 141 45.01 6.28 -5.52
CA VAL A 141 46.43 5.99 -5.87
C VAL A 141 46.74 6.02 -7.37
N THR A 142 45.76 6.00 -8.28
CA THR A 142 46.05 6.08 -9.72
C THR A 142 44.98 6.85 -10.48
N GLU A 143 45.05 8.18 -10.42
CA GLU A 143 44.91 9.11 -11.55
C GLU A 143 44.98 10.57 -11.06
N PRO A 144 45.56 11.52 -11.82
CA PRO A 144 45.76 12.89 -11.38
C PRO A 144 44.44 13.65 -11.31
N SER A 145 44.22 14.28 -10.17
CA SER A 145 43.03 15.07 -9.82
C SER A 145 42.83 16.29 -10.72
N PRO A 146 41.58 16.54 -11.19
CA PRO A 146 41.00 17.86 -11.15
C PRO A 146 40.04 17.95 -9.96
N SER A 147 40.27 18.98 -9.15
CA SER A 147 39.42 19.37 -8.04
C SER A 147 38.08 19.89 -8.56
N THR A 148 36.98 19.20 -8.23
CA THR A 148 35.65 19.82 -8.18
C THR A 148 34.88 19.27 -6.99
N THR A 149 34.60 20.14 -6.03
CA THR A 149 33.36 20.16 -5.24
C THR A 149 32.21 19.62 -6.10
N PRO A 150 31.34 18.72 -5.61
CA PRO A 150 30.23 18.23 -6.43
C PRO A 150 29.35 19.45 -6.78
N ILE A 151 29.45 19.88 -8.03
CA ILE A 151 28.48 20.78 -8.63
C ILE A 151 27.19 19.96 -8.65
N PRO A 152 26.09 20.43 -8.04
CA PRO A 152 24.81 19.75 -8.18
C PRO A 152 24.56 19.58 -9.68
N THR A 153 24.36 18.34 -10.14
CA THR A 153 23.95 18.07 -11.51
C THR A 153 22.76 18.98 -11.80
N PRO A 154 22.85 19.92 -12.76
CA PRO A 154 21.74 20.79 -13.07
C PRO A 154 20.56 19.90 -13.42
N ALA A 155 19.40 20.15 -12.79
CA ALA A 155 18.16 19.56 -13.25
C ALA A 155 18.07 19.79 -14.78
N PRO A 156 17.69 18.77 -15.58
CA PRO A 156 17.52 18.95 -17.01
C PRO A 156 16.68 20.20 -17.28
N ALA A 157 17.11 21.04 -18.23
CA ALA A 157 16.51 22.34 -18.53
C ALA A 157 15.09 22.26 -19.14
N ASP A 158 14.42 21.11 -19.01
CA ASP A 158 13.10 20.83 -19.56
C ASP A 158 11.94 21.36 -18.69
N GLY A 159 12.25 21.94 -17.53
CA GLY A 159 11.25 22.48 -16.58
C GLY A 159 10.39 21.41 -15.92
N LYS A 160 10.77 20.12 -16.03
CA LYS A 160 10.08 18.99 -15.43
C LYS A 160 10.74 18.55 -14.13
N VAL A 161 9.97 17.92 -13.26
CA VAL A 161 10.43 17.35 -11.99
C VAL A 161 10.54 15.83 -12.10
N SER A 162 11.48 15.26 -11.34
CA SER A 162 11.74 13.83 -11.32
C SER A 162 10.72 13.12 -10.44
N VAL A 163 10.03 12.12 -10.97
CA VAL A 163 9.22 11.19 -10.17
C VAL A 163 10.05 9.94 -9.93
N LYS A 164 10.21 9.55 -8.67
CA LYS A 164 10.97 8.34 -8.29
C LYS A 164 10.09 7.43 -7.45
N LEU A 165 10.15 6.14 -7.71
CA LEU A 165 9.49 5.14 -6.88
C LEU A 165 10.52 4.23 -6.22
N GLY A 166 10.31 3.95 -4.95
CA GLY A 166 11.15 3.05 -4.16
C GLY A 166 10.30 2.05 -3.39
N LYS A 167 10.83 0.85 -3.20
CA LYS A 167 10.19 -0.21 -2.42
C LYS A 167 11.25 -1.09 -1.77
N VAL A 168 11.04 -1.46 -0.52
CA VAL A 168 11.88 -2.39 0.24
C VAL A 168 11.02 -3.36 1.04
N GLU A 169 11.56 -4.54 1.29
CA GLU A 169 11.17 -5.39 2.40
C GLU A 169 12.00 -5.03 3.63
N TYR A 170 11.36 -4.91 4.79
CA TYR A 170 12.00 -4.48 6.02
C TYR A 170 11.49 -5.26 7.24
N ALA A 171 12.27 -5.32 8.32
CA ALA A 171 11.84 -5.84 9.61
C ALA A 171 11.40 -4.68 10.51
N ALA A 172 10.32 -3.99 10.15
CA ALA A 172 9.89 -2.79 10.87
C ALA A 172 9.25 -3.13 12.22
N HIS A 173 8.55 -4.27 12.29
CA HIS A 173 7.75 -4.70 13.44
C HIS A 173 8.08 -6.14 13.81
N GLY A 174 8.67 -6.31 14.99
CA GLY A 174 8.89 -7.61 15.62
C GLY A 174 9.58 -8.64 14.70
N THR A 175 9.37 -9.92 15.03
CA THR A 175 10.04 -11.06 14.36
C THR A 175 9.08 -11.94 13.56
N LYS A 176 7.76 -11.73 13.70
CA LYS A 176 6.70 -12.60 13.16
C LYS A 176 6.13 -12.14 11.82
N CYS A 177 6.58 -11.01 11.31
CA CYS A 177 6.17 -10.46 10.03
C CYS A 177 7.36 -9.82 9.32
N PHE A 178 7.19 -9.52 8.04
CA PHE A 178 8.02 -8.55 7.34
C PHE A 178 7.13 -7.42 6.84
N THR A 179 7.73 -6.27 6.60
CA THR A 179 7.05 -5.05 6.16
C THR A 179 7.43 -4.79 4.72
N VAL A 180 6.46 -4.47 3.87
CA VAL A 180 6.69 -3.83 2.57
C VAL A 180 6.48 -2.34 2.77
N ALA A 181 7.54 -1.57 2.55
CA ALA A 181 7.48 -0.11 2.51
C ALA A 181 7.71 0.35 1.07
N ALA A 182 6.85 1.23 0.58
CA ALA A 182 6.98 1.84 -0.74
C ALA A 182 6.78 3.35 -0.66
N VAL A 183 7.44 4.11 -1.54
CA VAL A 183 7.34 5.55 -1.60
C VAL A 183 7.28 6.06 -3.02
N ALA A 184 6.55 7.16 -3.20
CA ALA A 184 6.64 8.04 -4.34
C ALA A 184 7.37 9.30 -3.91
N MET A 185 8.34 9.74 -4.70
CA MET A 185 9.08 10.96 -4.47
C MET A 185 8.97 11.89 -5.67
N VAL A 186 8.87 13.17 -5.39
CA VAL A 186 9.09 14.25 -6.37
C VAL A 186 10.38 14.93 -5.98
N ASP A 187 11.36 14.86 -6.88
CA ASP A 187 12.75 15.27 -6.66
C ASP A 187 13.38 14.59 -5.43
N ASP A 188 13.42 15.28 -4.29
CA ASP A 188 13.99 14.81 -3.02
C ASP A 188 12.97 14.65 -1.89
N LYS A 189 11.69 14.96 -2.14
CA LYS A 189 10.61 14.89 -1.16
C LYS A 189 9.73 13.67 -1.37
N ILE A 190 9.35 13.02 -0.28
CA ILE A 190 8.31 11.99 -0.29
C ILE A 190 6.96 12.67 -0.49
N VAL A 191 6.23 12.29 -1.53
CA VAL A 191 4.88 12.80 -1.81
C VAL A 191 3.79 11.82 -1.38
N ASP A 192 4.11 10.52 -1.38
CA ASP A 192 3.24 9.51 -0.81
C ASP A 192 4.04 8.26 -0.38
N ALA A 193 3.48 7.48 0.53
CA ALA A 193 4.09 6.27 1.06
C ALA A 193 3.04 5.19 1.35
N ILE A 194 3.43 3.93 1.24
CA ILE A 194 2.63 2.77 1.63
C ILE A 194 3.45 1.90 2.58
N LEU A 195 2.83 1.50 3.69
CA LEU A 195 3.33 0.50 4.62
C LEU A 195 2.34 -0.65 4.72
N ASP A 196 2.82 -1.88 4.64
CA ASP A 196 2.00 -3.05 4.96
C ASP A 196 2.85 -4.17 5.55
N ASP A 197 2.31 -4.83 6.57
CA ASP A 197 2.96 -5.99 7.18
C ASP A 197 2.33 -7.27 6.65
N TYR A 198 3.19 -8.25 6.40
CA TYR A 198 2.81 -9.59 6.00
C TYR A 198 3.15 -10.59 7.08
N GLN A 199 2.16 -11.35 7.51
CA GLN A 199 2.26 -12.29 8.62
C GLN A 199 1.57 -13.61 8.24
N VAL A 200 2.01 -14.74 8.81
CA VAL A 200 1.24 -15.99 8.71
C VAL A 200 0.22 -16.06 9.85
N GLY A 201 -1.02 -16.41 9.53
CA GLY A 201 -2.12 -16.52 10.48
C GLY A 201 -3.13 -17.60 10.08
N ALA A 202 -4.11 -17.84 10.96
CA ALA A 202 -5.13 -18.85 10.75
C ALA A 202 -6.11 -18.47 9.63
N ALA A 203 -6.31 -19.39 8.68
CA ALA A 203 -7.14 -19.20 7.49
C ALA A 203 -8.64 -19.03 7.81
N ASP A 204 -9.08 -19.48 8.98
CA ASP A 204 -10.46 -19.28 9.47
C ASP A 204 -10.73 -17.83 9.93
N SER A 205 -9.66 -17.08 10.21
CA SER A 205 -9.69 -15.74 10.78
C SER A 205 -9.24 -14.68 9.78
N PHE A 206 -8.40 -15.06 8.82
CA PHE A 206 -7.75 -14.13 7.91
C PHE A 206 -7.86 -14.57 6.45
N VAL A 207 -8.02 -13.58 5.58
CA VAL A 207 -7.95 -13.75 4.13
C VAL A 207 -6.48 -13.77 3.72
N GLY A 208 -6.06 -14.88 3.11
CA GLY A 208 -4.72 -15.02 2.58
C GLY A 208 -4.49 -14.17 1.33
N VAL A 209 -3.22 -13.90 1.02
CA VAL A 209 -2.81 -13.32 -0.27
C VAL A 209 -3.27 -14.23 -1.44
N PRO A 210 -3.35 -13.72 -2.67
CA PRO A 210 -3.73 -14.53 -3.82
C PRO A 210 -2.92 -15.83 -3.94
N ASN A 211 -3.55 -16.88 -4.47
CA ASN A 211 -3.02 -18.25 -4.53
C ASN A 211 -2.82 -18.96 -3.18
N SER A 212 -3.34 -18.42 -2.06
CA SER A 212 -3.32 -19.11 -0.75
C SER A 212 -4.17 -20.38 -0.69
N ASP A 213 -5.12 -20.56 -1.60
CA ASP A 213 -5.91 -21.78 -1.80
C ASP A 213 -5.36 -22.69 -2.91
N SER A 214 -4.23 -22.31 -3.50
CA SER A 214 -3.58 -22.98 -4.65
C SER A 214 -2.15 -23.44 -4.31
N ASP A 215 -1.26 -23.57 -5.30
CA ASP A 215 0.09 -24.12 -5.08
C ASP A 215 0.96 -23.29 -4.13
N PHE A 216 0.74 -21.97 -4.07
CA PHE A 216 1.43 -21.12 -3.11
C PHE A 216 1.02 -21.44 -1.66
N GLY A 217 -0.27 -21.67 -1.41
CA GLY A 217 -0.80 -22.07 -0.10
C GLY A 217 -0.21 -23.36 0.47
N LYS A 218 0.20 -24.30 -0.39
CA LYS A 218 0.81 -25.58 0.01
C LYS A 218 2.14 -25.45 0.75
N ASN A 219 2.73 -24.25 0.78
CA ASN A 219 3.99 -24.00 1.48
C ASN A 219 3.82 -23.68 2.97
N PHE A 220 2.58 -23.56 3.44
CA PHE A 220 2.25 -23.27 4.83
C PHE A 220 1.67 -24.51 5.52
N ALA A 221 1.70 -24.53 6.86
CA ALA A 221 1.03 -25.55 7.64
C ALA A 221 -0.50 -25.55 7.35
N GLU A 222 -1.15 -26.70 7.51
CA GLU A 222 -2.59 -26.83 7.30
C GLU A 222 -3.37 -25.79 8.12
N GLY A 223 -4.31 -25.08 7.47
CA GLY A 223 -5.09 -24.01 8.10
C GLY A 223 -4.33 -22.69 8.32
N GLN A 224 -3.13 -22.52 7.77
CA GLN A 224 -2.37 -21.26 7.82
C GLN A 224 -2.31 -20.59 6.44
N VAL A 225 -2.34 -19.25 6.44
CA VAL A 225 -2.20 -18.41 5.25
C VAL A 225 -1.26 -17.23 5.53
N LEU A 226 -0.52 -16.79 4.51
CA LEU A 226 0.16 -15.50 4.54
C LEU A 226 -0.87 -14.40 4.27
N LEU A 227 -0.95 -13.40 5.15
CA LEU A 227 -1.93 -12.32 5.09
C LEU A 227 -1.24 -10.96 5.04
N SER A 228 -1.84 -10.02 4.29
CA SER A 228 -1.58 -8.58 4.44
C SER A 228 -2.38 -8.05 5.65
N LYS A 229 -1.72 -7.30 6.55
CA LYS A 229 -2.41 -6.67 7.68
C LYS A 229 -3.34 -5.56 7.22
N ARG A 230 -3.02 -4.83 6.13
CA ARG A 230 -3.94 -3.84 5.56
C ARG A 230 -5.19 -4.48 4.95
N ALA A 231 -5.04 -5.54 4.14
CA ALA A 231 -6.18 -6.25 3.57
C ALA A 231 -7.07 -6.89 4.65
N ASN A 232 -6.49 -7.21 5.80
CA ASN A 232 -7.18 -7.79 6.96
C ASN A 232 -7.36 -6.78 8.11
N ALA A 233 -7.33 -5.48 7.84
CA ALA A 233 -7.21 -4.46 8.89
C ALA A 233 -8.35 -4.52 9.91
N ALA A 234 -9.59 -4.76 9.48
CA ALA A 234 -10.73 -4.88 10.38
C ALA A 234 -10.54 -6.03 11.39
N THR A 235 -10.28 -7.24 10.90
CA THR A 235 -10.09 -8.42 11.76
C THR A 235 -8.84 -8.30 12.63
N TYR A 236 -7.74 -7.80 12.05
CA TYR A 236 -6.49 -7.62 12.80
C TYR A 236 -6.64 -6.56 13.90
N SER A 237 -7.32 -5.46 13.61
CA SER A 237 -7.58 -4.39 14.58
C SER A 237 -8.49 -4.87 15.71
N ALA A 238 -9.52 -5.66 15.41
CA ALA A 238 -10.37 -6.26 16.45
C ALA A 238 -9.54 -7.16 17.39
N ASN A 239 -8.63 -7.95 16.83
CA ASN A 239 -7.70 -8.78 17.61
C ASN A 239 -6.76 -7.92 18.47
N MET A 240 -6.22 -6.83 17.94
CA MET A 240 -5.38 -5.88 18.70
C MET A 240 -6.16 -5.20 19.82
N ALA A 241 -7.39 -4.78 19.56
CA ALA A 241 -8.27 -4.18 20.56
C ALA A 241 -8.54 -5.16 21.71
N GLN A 242 -8.88 -6.41 21.38
CA GLN A 242 -9.18 -7.43 22.38
C GLN A 242 -7.95 -7.89 23.17
N LYS A 243 -6.80 -8.10 22.51
CA LYS A 243 -5.62 -8.73 23.12
C LYS A 243 -4.62 -7.72 23.70
N ALA A 244 -4.57 -6.52 23.15
CA ALA A 244 -3.59 -5.50 23.53
C ALA A 244 -4.25 -4.17 23.94
N GLY A 245 -5.58 -4.07 23.94
CA GLY A 245 -6.28 -2.84 24.31
C GLY A 245 -6.12 -1.71 23.30
N SER A 246 -5.76 -2.01 22.04
CA SER A 246 -5.60 -0.98 21.01
C SER A 246 -6.92 -0.26 20.74
N THR A 247 -6.90 1.07 20.76
CA THR A 247 -8.06 1.91 20.42
C THR A 247 -8.02 2.41 18.97
N VAL A 248 -6.88 2.28 18.30
CA VAL A 248 -6.69 2.72 16.91
C VAL A 248 -6.51 1.51 16.01
N PRO A 249 -7.25 1.43 14.88
CA PRO A 249 -7.05 0.38 13.88
C PRO A 249 -5.64 0.38 13.29
N VAL A 250 -5.12 -0.80 12.96
CA VAL A 250 -3.75 -0.96 12.47
C VAL A 250 -3.49 -0.15 11.19
N ASP A 251 -4.42 -0.18 10.24
CA ASP A 251 -4.35 0.59 9.00
C ASP A 251 -4.34 2.10 9.27
N LYS A 252 -5.14 2.57 10.24
CA LYS A 252 -5.20 3.98 10.62
C LYS A 252 -3.91 4.46 11.26
N SER A 253 -3.26 3.61 12.08
CA SER A 253 -1.94 3.93 12.60
C SER A 253 -0.88 3.94 11.50
N LEU A 254 -0.93 3.03 10.53
CA LEU A 254 -0.02 3.04 9.38
C LEU A 254 -0.25 4.27 8.47
N ASP A 255 -1.51 4.67 8.27
CA ASP A 255 -1.90 5.89 7.55
C ASP A 255 -1.29 7.14 8.22
N ALA A 256 -1.33 7.21 9.56
CA ALA A 256 -0.72 8.32 10.31
C ALA A 256 0.81 8.39 10.12
N ILE A 257 1.49 7.24 10.08
CA ILE A 257 2.93 7.17 9.84
C ILE A 257 3.27 7.59 8.40
N GLN A 258 2.47 7.16 7.43
CA GLN A 258 2.62 7.57 6.03
C GLN A 258 2.41 9.09 5.89
N ALA A 259 1.34 9.64 6.47
CA ALA A 259 1.08 11.07 6.45
C ALA A 259 2.19 11.88 7.14
N TYR A 260 2.80 11.33 8.18
CA TYR A 260 3.92 11.96 8.88
C TYR A 260 5.17 12.09 8.00
N VAL A 261 5.45 11.14 7.11
CA VAL A 261 6.64 11.24 6.24
C VAL A 261 6.42 12.12 5.01
N THR A 262 5.16 12.31 4.59
CA THR A 262 4.82 13.11 3.42
C THR A 262 5.31 14.56 3.56
N GLY A 263 5.86 15.08 2.47
CA GLY A 263 6.46 16.41 2.36
C GLY A 263 7.89 16.52 2.90
N LYS A 264 8.43 15.47 3.55
CA LYS A 264 9.79 15.45 4.11
C LYS A 264 10.78 14.83 3.14
N THR A 265 12.03 15.27 3.27
CA THR A 265 13.20 14.69 2.60
C THR A 265 13.77 13.52 3.40
N VAL A 266 14.58 12.68 2.74
CA VAL A 266 15.34 11.61 3.41
C VAL A 266 16.21 12.16 4.54
N ALA A 267 16.93 13.26 4.29
CA ALA A 267 17.84 13.85 5.27
C ALA A 267 17.10 14.38 6.52
N GLU A 268 15.91 14.95 6.36
CA GLU A 268 15.09 15.39 7.50
C GLU A 268 14.62 14.20 8.34
N LEU A 269 14.16 13.12 7.70
CA LEU A 269 13.71 11.91 8.38
C LEU A 269 14.86 11.19 9.08
N GLU A 270 16.04 11.09 8.47
CA GLU A 270 17.24 10.53 9.12
C GLU A 270 17.64 11.33 10.35
N LYS A 271 17.55 12.67 10.29
CA LYS A 271 17.81 13.54 11.45
C LYS A 271 16.78 13.33 12.56
N ILE A 272 15.50 13.18 12.20
CA ILE A 272 14.42 12.87 13.15
C ILE A 272 14.69 11.52 13.83
N LEU A 273 15.00 10.47 13.05
CA LEU A 273 15.31 9.14 13.58
C LEU A 273 16.53 9.17 14.49
N ALA A 274 17.61 9.85 14.10
CA ALA A 274 18.80 9.97 14.93
C ALA A 274 18.56 10.74 16.24
N GLY A 275 17.61 11.68 16.26
CA GLY A 275 17.26 12.50 17.42
C GLY A 275 16.16 11.94 18.32
N THR A 276 15.47 10.88 17.88
CA THR A 276 14.28 10.36 18.58
C THR A 276 14.52 8.92 19.02
N PRO A 277 14.51 8.61 20.33
CA PRO A 277 14.55 7.23 20.81
C PRO A 277 13.45 6.38 20.18
N ALA A 278 13.73 5.11 19.88
CA ALA A 278 12.81 4.26 19.13
C ALA A 278 11.44 4.11 19.79
N ASP A 279 11.41 3.97 21.12
CA ASP A 279 10.19 3.89 21.94
C ASP A 279 9.40 5.20 22.03
N LYS A 280 10.00 6.32 21.61
CA LYS A 280 9.40 7.66 21.60
C LYS A 280 8.94 8.11 20.23
N MET A 281 9.23 7.36 19.18
CA MET A 281 8.81 7.75 17.84
C MET A 281 7.29 7.75 17.68
N VAL A 282 6.59 6.83 18.37
CA VAL A 282 5.11 6.79 18.35
C VAL A 282 4.49 8.07 18.92
N ASP A 283 5.13 8.67 19.94
CA ASP A 283 4.68 9.93 20.55
C ASP A 283 4.84 11.14 19.60
N ALA A 284 5.81 11.06 18.66
CA ALA A 284 6.09 12.11 17.69
C ALA A 284 5.14 12.08 16.48
N VAL A 285 4.46 10.95 16.24
CA VAL A 285 3.59 10.74 15.08
C VAL A 285 2.13 10.80 15.53
N SER A 286 1.51 11.97 15.37
CA SER A 286 0.10 12.18 15.69
C SER A 286 -0.80 11.16 15.00
N GLY A 287 -1.56 10.39 15.78
CA GLY A 287 -2.48 9.35 15.30
C GLY A 287 -1.86 7.95 15.17
N ALA A 288 -0.54 7.81 15.32
CA ALA A 288 0.08 6.50 15.44
C ALA A 288 -0.06 5.94 16.85
N THR A 289 -0.25 4.63 16.95
CA THR A 289 -0.30 3.88 18.23
C THR A 289 0.61 2.65 18.24
N LEU A 290 1.22 2.33 17.10
CA LEU A 290 2.15 1.22 16.98
C LEU A 290 3.50 1.60 17.59
N VAL A 291 3.92 0.89 18.62
CA VAL A 291 5.23 1.13 19.27
C VAL A 291 6.41 0.98 18.31
N ASP A 292 6.24 0.19 17.24
CA ASP A 292 7.21 -0.02 16.16
C ASP A 292 7.29 1.16 15.17
N THR A 293 6.67 2.31 15.46
CA THR A 293 6.67 3.51 14.59
C THR A 293 8.06 3.90 14.10
N TYR A 294 9.10 3.77 14.93
CA TYR A 294 10.50 4.00 14.52
C TYR A 294 10.93 3.09 13.36
N GLY A 295 10.61 1.79 13.45
CA GLY A 295 10.92 0.81 12.42
C GLY A 295 10.18 1.11 11.13
N TYR A 296 8.92 1.52 11.21
CA TYR A 296 8.11 1.87 10.04
C TYR A 296 8.64 3.13 9.32
N VAL A 297 9.00 4.18 10.06
CA VAL A 297 9.62 5.37 9.46
C VAL A 297 10.99 5.03 8.87
N SER A 298 11.76 4.16 9.52
CA SER A 298 13.03 3.65 8.97
C SER A 298 12.83 2.89 7.66
N ALA A 299 11.80 2.04 7.57
CA ALA A 299 11.48 1.31 6.35
C ALA A 299 11.14 2.24 5.17
N ILE A 300 10.38 3.31 5.43
CA ILE A 300 10.07 4.35 4.43
C ILE A 300 11.36 5.07 3.98
N VAL A 301 12.25 5.41 4.91
CA VAL A 301 13.53 6.05 4.59
C VAL A 301 14.38 5.16 3.68
N GLU A 302 14.45 3.87 3.98
CA GLU A 302 15.19 2.92 3.13
C GLU A 302 14.50 2.72 1.76
N ALA A 303 13.17 2.73 1.70
CA ALA A 303 12.44 2.76 0.42
C ALA A 303 12.80 4.01 -0.40
N ALA A 304 12.86 5.19 0.23
CA ALA A 304 13.21 6.44 -0.42
C ALA A 304 14.65 6.47 -0.93
N LYS A 305 15.60 5.90 -0.18
CA LYS A 305 16.98 5.73 -0.65
C LYS A 305 17.09 4.77 -1.83
N ALA A 306 16.27 3.74 -1.86
CA ALA A 306 16.19 2.78 -2.95
C ALA A 306 15.41 3.30 -4.17
N ALA A 307 14.80 4.50 -4.08
CA ALA A 307 13.93 5.02 -5.12
C ALA A 307 14.68 5.33 -6.42
N LYS A 308 14.11 4.91 -7.54
CA LYS A 308 14.65 5.12 -8.88
C LYS A 308 13.72 6.01 -9.67
N GLU A 309 14.29 6.87 -10.51
CA GLU A 309 13.51 7.70 -11.43
C GLU A 309 12.69 6.81 -12.36
N THR A 310 11.37 7.06 -12.39
CA THR A 310 10.43 6.38 -13.30
C THR A 310 10.13 7.25 -14.51
N THR A 311 9.92 8.54 -14.29
CA THR A 311 9.58 9.50 -15.34
C THR A 311 9.84 10.94 -14.88
N ARG A 312 9.73 11.88 -15.83
CA ARG A 312 9.76 13.32 -15.57
C ARG A 312 8.43 13.93 -15.99
N VAL A 313 7.79 14.67 -15.08
CA VAL A 313 6.47 15.29 -15.29
C VAL A 313 6.51 16.79 -15.06
N ASP A 314 5.52 17.52 -15.55
CA ASP A 314 5.35 18.93 -15.21
C ASP A 314 4.97 19.12 -13.73
N ALA A 315 5.17 20.33 -13.23
CA ALA A 315 4.95 20.65 -11.82
C ALA A 315 3.48 20.49 -11.37
N GLU A 316 2.48 20.57 -12.26
CA GLU A 316 1.09 20.35 -11.88
C GLU A 316 0.79 18.87 -11.69
N THR A 317 1.23 18.03 -12.64
CA THR A 317 1.14 16.56 -12.53
C THR A 317 1.84 16.05 -11.27
N ALA A 318 2.91 16.70 -10.84
CA ALA A 318 3.65 16.27 -9.64
C ALA A 318 2.90 16.50 -8.31
N LYS A 319 1.90 17.39 -8.26
CA LYS A 319 1.21 17.76 -7.00
C LYS A 319 0.21 16.72 -6.51
N SER A 320 -0.29 15.87 -7.39
CA SER A 320 -1.36 14.92 -7.12
C SER A 320 -0.90 13.47 -7.25
N ILE A 321 0.39 13.21 -7.04
CA ILE A 321 0.91 11.85 -7.10
C ILE A 321 0.49 11.08 -5.85
N GLU A 322 -0.21 9.98 -6.07
CA GLU A 322 -0.68 9.07 -5.02
C GLU A 322 -0.31 7.63 -5.42
N LEU A 323 -0.07 6.79 -4.41
CA LEU A 323 0.28 5.39 -4.55
C LEU A 323 -0.91 4.50 -4.26
N GLY A 324 -1.08 3.49 -5.11
CA GLY A 324 -2.01 2.40 -4.89
C GLY A 324 -1.25 1.09 -4.90
N LYS A 325 -1.76 0.12 -4.13
CA LYS A 325 -1.14 -1.19 -3.98
C LYS A 325 -2.21 -2.27 -4.02
N VAL A 326 -1.91 -3.36 -4.71
CA VAL A 326 -2.68 -4.61 -4.62
C VAL A 326 -1.76 -5.81 -4.50
N GLU A 327 -2.25 -6.85 -3.83
CA GLU A 327 -1.82 -8.23 -4.03
C GLU A 327 -2.62 -8.84 -5.20
N TYR A 328 -1.94 -9.50 -6.12
CA TYR A 328 -2.56 -10.03 -7.33
C TYR A 328 -2.00 -11.40 -7.71
N ALA A 329 -2.78 -12.21 -8.43
CA ALA A 329 -2.31 -13.46 -9.04
C ALA A 329 -1.87 -13.21 -10.48
N ALA A 330 -0.82 -12.39 -10.67
CA ALA A 330 -0.41 -11.99 -12.02
C ALA A 330 0.26 -13.14 -12.80
N HIS A 331 0.91 -14.06 -12.11
CA HIS A 331 1.74 -15.12 -12.70
C HIS A 331 1.56 -16.45 -11.97
N GLY A 332 0.99 -17.43 -12.68
CA GLY A 332 0.82 -18.80 -12.19
C GLY A 332 0.16 -18.92 -10.80
N THR A 333 0.35 -20.07 -10.17
CA THR A 333 -0.27 -20.45 -8.89
C THR A 333 0.72 -20.55 -7.72
N LYS A 334 2.03 -20.45 -8.00
CA LYS A 334 3.12 -20.70 -7.02
C LYS A 334 3.66 -19.45 -6.35
N CYS A 335 3.14 -18.28 -6.70
CA CYS A 335 3.51 -17.00 -6.14
C CYS A 335 2.31 -16.08 -6.11
N PHE A 336 2.45 -14.95 -5.44
CA PHE A 336 1.58 -13.79 -5.62
C PHE A 336 2.42 -12.59 -5.99
N THR A 337 1.79 -11.60 -6.58
CA THR A 337 2.43 -10.37 -7.06
C THR A 337 1.99 -9.22 -6.16
N ILE A 338 2.93 -8.38 -5.75
CA ILE A 338 2.61 -7.05 -5.22
C ILE A 338 2.83 -6.07 -6.36
N ALA A 339 1.76 -5.38 -6.76
CA ALA A 339 1.83 -4.25 -7.68
C ALA A 339 1.64 -2.96 -6.88
N ILE A 340 2.52 -1.99 -7.10
CA ILE A 340 2.42 -0.63 -6.56
C ILE A 340 2.43 0.32 -7.75
N THR A 341 1.43 1.18 -7.87
CA THR A 341 1.31 2.12 -8.99
C THR A 341 1.19 3.53 -8.46
N ALA A 342 2.03 4.42 -8.98
CA ALA A 342 1.89 5.85 -8.76
C ALA A 342 1.05 6.47 -9.87
N VAL A 343 0.00 7.18 -9.49
CA VAL A 343 -0.89 7.87 -10.41
C VAL A 343 -0.91 9.36 -10.10
N SER A 344 -1.10 10.19 -11.11
CA SER A 344 -1.52 11.57 -10.96
C SER A 344 -2.82 11.76 -11.73
N GLY A 345 -3.92 11.94 -11.00
CA GLY A 345 -5.25 11.86 -11.59
C GLY A 345 -5.52 10.46 -12.15
N ASP A 346 -5.74 10.34 -13.45
CA ASP A 346 -5.95 9.05 -14.13
C ASP A 346 -4.71 8.52 -14.87
N LYS A 347 -3.59 9.25 -14.84
CA LYS A 347 -2.34 8.90 -15.53
C LYS A 347 -1.38 8.17 -14.60
N ILE A 348 -0.84 7.06 -15.07
CA ILE A 348 0.24 6.33 -14.38
C ILE A 348 1.56 7.06 -14.60
N VAL A 349 2.23 7.43 -13.51
CA VAL A 349 3.56 8.09 -13.51
C VAL A 349 4.68 7.16 -13.06
N GLY A 350 4.35 5.94 -12.64
CA GLY A 350 5.31 4.88 -12.40
C GLY A 350 4.64 3.64 -11.81
N ALA A 351 5.32 2.50 -11.86
CA ALA A 351 4.86 1.28 -11.22
C ALA A 351 6.04 0.45 -10.72
N ILE A 352 5.79 -0.37 -9.70
CA ILE A 352 6.67 -1.40 -9.17
C ILE A 352 5.89 -2.72 -9.13
N LEU A 353 6.45 -3.75 -9.76
CA LEU A 353 5.95 -5.12 -9.72
C LEU A 353 6.97 -6.01 -9.02
N ASP A 354 6.52 -6.86 -8.11
CA ASP A 354 7.37 -7.90 -7.54
C ASP A 354 6.58 -9.15 -7.22
N ASP A 355 7.19 -10.29 -7.46
CA ASP A 355 6.60 -11.59 -7.22
C ASP A 355 7.21 -12.22 -5.97
N TYR A 356 6.37 -12.81 -5.14
CA TYR A 356 6.77 -13.47 -3.92
C TYR A 356 6.46 -14.95 -3.99
N GLN A 357 7.50 -15.76 -3.79
CA GLN A 357 7.44 -17.21 -3.95
C GLN A 357 8.18 -17.90 -2.81
N VAL A 358 7.76 -19.09 -2.42
CA VAL A 358 8.56 -19.92 -1.50
C VAL A 358 9.59 -20.73 -2.31
N GLY A 359 10.83 -20.74 -1.84
CA GLY A 359 11.94 -21.45 -2.47
C GLY A 359 13.01 -21.88 -1.48
N ALA A 360 13.99 -22.65 -1.97
CA ALA A 360 15.05 -23.20 -1.14
C ALA A 360 16.00 -22.12 -0.61
N ALA A 361 16.21 -22.10 0.71
CA ALA A 361 17.03 -21.13 1.43
C ALA A 361 18.53 -21.19 1.08
N ASP A 362 18.99 -22.32 0.52
CA ASP A 362 20.36 -22.47 0.01
C ASP A 362 20.59 -21.72 -1.32
N SER A 363 19.51 -21.40 -2.01
CA SER A 363 19.50 -20.80 -3.34
C SER A 363 18.99 -19.36 -3.31
N PHE A 364 18.11 -19.03 -2.37
CA PHE A 364 17.43 -17.74 -2.32
C PHE A 364 17.56 -17.08 -0.94
N VAL A 365 17.67 -15.76 -0.96
CA VAL A 365 17.59 -14.92 0.22
C VAL A 365 16.12 -14.68 0.53
N GLY A 366 15.70 -15.07 1.72
CA GLY A 366 14.34 -14.82 2.21
C GLY A 366 14.10 -13.35 2.52
N VAL A 367 12.83 -12.96 2.56
CA VAL A 367 12.40 -11.65 3.10
C VAL A 367 12.86 -11.50 4.55
N PRO A 368 12.94 -10.26 5.10
CA PRO A 368 13.34 -10.05 6.48
C PRO A 368 12.56 -10.93 7.47
N ASN A 369 13.22 -11.30 8.57
CA ASN A 369 12.73 -12.26 9.56
C ASN A 369 12.57 -13.72 9.08
N SER A 370 13.02 -14.08 7.87
CA SER A 370 13.05 -15.49 7.40
C SER A 370 13.98 -16.40 8.20
N ASP A 371 14.94 -15.84 8.96
CA ASP A 371 15.82 -16.55 9.90
C ASP A 371 15.32 -16.47 11.36
N SER A 372 14.12 -15.93 11.57
CA SER A 372 13.51 -15.67 12.88
C SER A 372 12.10 -16.29 12.97
N ASP A 373 11.22 -15.74 13.81
CA ASP A 373 9.89 -16.33 14.06
C ASP A 373 9.00 -16.39 12.82
N PHE A 374 9.14 -15.45 11.87
CA PHE A 374 8.44 -15.51 10.59
C PHE A 374 8.87 -16.72 9.75
N GLY A 375 10.17 -17.03 9.72
CA GLY A 375 10.73 -18.19 9.02
C GLY A 375 10.20 -19.55 9.50
N LYS A 376 9.76 -19.64 10.76
CA LYS A 376 9.23 -20.88 11.35
C LYS A 376 7.90 -21.35 10.73
N ASN A 377 7.27 -20.51 9.92
CA ASN A 377 6.01 -20.84 9.24
C ASN A 377 6.20 -21.63 7.94
N PHE A 378 7.44 -21.83 7.49
CA PHE A 378 7.78 -22.56 6.27
C PHE A 378 8.42 -23.90 6.61
N ALA A 379 8.36 -24.84 5.66
CA ALA A 379 9.08 -26.11 5.78
C ALA A 379 10.59 -25.88 5.95
N GLU A 380 11.28 -26.82 6.63
CA GLU A 380 12.72 -26.71 6.85
C GLU A 380 13.49 -26.49 5.54
N GLY A 381 14.39 -25.50 5.52
CA GLY A 381 15.15 -25.12 4.33
C GLY A 381 14.36 -24.35 3.27
N GLN A 382 13.14 -23.90 3.54
CA GLN A 382 12.36 -23.04 2.67
C GLN A 382 12.27 -21.60 3.22
N VAL A 383 12.22 -20.62 2.31
CA VAL A 383 12.03 -19.21 2.61
C VAL A 383 11.06 -18.57 1.61
N LEU A 384 10.29 -17.59 2.06
CA LEU A 384 9.57 -16.68 1.17
C LEU A 384 10.57 -15.68 0.58
N LEU A 385 10.66 -15.59 -0.74
CA LEU A 385 11.59 -14.72 -1.46
C LEU A 385 10.84 -13.68 -2.30
N SER A 386 11.40 -12.47 -2.39
CA SER A 386 11.10 -11.53 -3.47
C SER A 386 11.91 -11.93 -4.71
N LYS A 387 11.25 -12.05 -5.87
CA LYS A 387 11.94 -12.36 -7.13
C LYS A 387 12.82 -11.19 -7.57
N ARG A 388 12.45 -9.94 -7.31
CA ARG A 388 13.33 -8.78 -7.59
C ARG A 388 14.57 -8.75 -6.71
N ALA A 389 14.43 -8.98 -5.40
CA ALA A 389 15.59 -9.04 -4.50
C ALA A 389 16.54 -10.20 -4.87
N ASN A 390 15.99 -11.26 -5.45
CA ASN A 390 16.73 -12.44 -5.92
C ASN A 390 16.92 -12.48 -7.46
N ALA A 391 16.86 -11.32 -8.14
CA ALA A 391 16.71 -11.28 -9.59
C ALA A 391 17.78 -12.07 -10.36
N ALA A 392 19.08 -11.94 -10.06
CA ALA A 392 20.06 -12.71 -10.82
C ALA A 392 20.01 -14.20 -10.56
N THR A 393 19.82 -14.65 -9.31
CA THR A 393 19.69 -16.09 -9.02
C THR A 393 18.45 -16.67 -9.68
N TYR A 394 17.32 -15.95 -9.58
CA TYR A 394 16.07 -16.36 -10.22
C TYR A 394 16.21 -16.37 -11.75
N SER A 395 16.83 -15.34 -12.33
CA SER A 395 17.07 -15.23 -13.78
C SER A 395 18.02 -16.31 -14.29
N ALA A 396 19.07 -16.66 -13.54
CA ALA A 396 19.95 -17.77 -13.88
C ALA A 396 19.19 -19.10 -13.92
N ASN A 397 18.29 -19.32 -12.95
CA ASN A 397 17.41 -20.48 -12.94
C ASN A 397 16.44 -20.48 -14.13
N MET A 398 15.85 -19.33 -14.49
CA MET A 398 15.00 -19.20 -15.68
C MET A 398 15.77 -19.46 -16.98
N ALA A 399 16.99 -18.93 -17.09
CA ALA A 399 17.86 -19.15 -18.26
C ALA A 399 18.20 -20.64 -18.40
N GLN A 400 18.54 -21.31 -17.30
CA GLN A 400 18.90 -22.72 -17.32
C GLN A 400 17.70 -23.65 -17.56
N LYS A 401 16.56 -23.39 -16.90
CA LYS A 401 15.41 -24.31 -16.89
C LYS A 401 14.39 -24.02 -17.99
N ALA A 402 14.27 -22.77 -18.42
CA ALA A 402 13.27 -22.31 -19.38
C ALA A 402 13.89 -21.61 -20.60
N GLY A 403 15.22 -21.51 -20.69
CA GLY A 403 15.89 -20.87 -21.82
C GLY A 403 15.69 -19.35 -21.89
N SER A 404 15.29 -18.70 -20.80
CA SER A 404 15.08 -17.25 -20.80
C SER A 404 16.38 -16.49 -21.06
N THR A 405 16.32 -15.50 -21.94
CA THR A 405 17.45 -14.64 -22.31
C THR A 405 17.39 -13.26 -21.66
N VAL A 406 16.26 -12.92 -21.03
CA VAL A 406 16.03 -11.64 -20.36
C VAL A 406 15.86 -11.89 -18.87
N PRO A 407 16.62 -11.19 -18.01
CA PRO A 407 16.44 -11.26 -16.57
C PRO A 407 15.03 -10.86 -16.14
N VAL A 408 14.52 -11.49 -15.07
CA VAL A 408 13.15 -11.28 -14.58
C VAL A 408 12.90 -9.81 -14.22
N ASP A 409 13.85 -9.16 -13.56
CA ASP A 409 13.76 -7.73 -13.21
C ASP A 409 13.70 -6.85 -14.45
N LYS A 410 14.45 -7.16 -15.51
CA LYS A 410 14.44 -6.41 -16.76
C LYS A 410 13.14 -6.57 -17.53
N SER A 411 12.55 -7.76 -17.52
CA SER A 411 11.22 -7.95 -18.10
C SER A 411 10.16 -7.19 -17.30
N LEU A 412 10.21 -7.20 -15.97
CA LEU A 412 9.28 -6.42 -15.15
C LEU A 412 9.48 -4.91 -15.33
N ASP A 413 10.73 -4.44 -15.46
CA ASP A 413 11.05 -3.04 -15.77
C ASP A 413 10.46 -2.61 -17.13
N ALA A 414 10.52 -3.47 -18.14
CA ALA A 414 9.90 -3.21 -19.45
C ALA A 414 8.38 -3.06 -19.36
N ILE A 415 7.71 -3.90 -18.55
CA ILE A 415 6.26 -3.81 -18.30
C ILE A 415 5.90 -2.51 -17.58
N GLN A 416 6.66 -2.14 -16.55
CA GLN A 416 6.49 -0.87 -15.82
C GLN A 416 6.71 0.35 -16.74
N ALA A 417 7.73 0.31 -17.60
CA ALA A 417 7.99 1.36 -18.58
C ALA A 417 6.84 1.47 -19.60
N TYR A 418 6.29 0.34 -20.03
CA TYR A 418 5.18 0.31 -20.99
C TYR A 418 3.90 0.97 -20.45
N VAL A 419 3.55 0.76 -19.18
CA VAL A 419 2.36 1.39 -18.58
C VAL A 419 2.55 2.88 -18.27
N THR A 420 3.80 3.31 -18.07
CA THR A 420 4.10 4.68 -17.63
C THR A 420 3.70 5.69 -18.71
N GLY A 421 2.99 6.74 -18.29
CA GLY A 421 2.44 7.78 -19.15
C GLY A 421 1.05 7.48 -19.73
N LYS A 422 0.55 6.25 -19.61
CA LYS A 422 -0.81 5.87 -20.04
C LYS A 422 -1.82 6.11 -18.93
N THR A 423 -3.08 6.26 -19.32
CA THR A 423 -4.21 6.31 -18.39
C THR A 423 -4.71 4.90 -18.06
N VAL A 424 -5.42 4.77 -16.94
CA VAL A 424 -6.09 3.52 -16.56
C VAL A 424 -7.02 3.02 -17.68
N ALA A 425 -7.86 3.91 -18.23
CA ALA A 425 -8.82 3.57 -19.28
C ALA A 425 -8.16 3.10 -20.59
N GLU A 426 -7.01 3.68 -20.97
CA GLU A 426 -6.24 3.23 -22.14
C GLU A 426 -5.71 1.80 -21.92
N LEU A 427 -5.20 1.50 -20.72
CA LEU A 427 -4.69 0.17 -20.39
C LEU A 427 -5.81 -0.87 -20.30
N GLU A 428 -6.97 -0.53 -19.73
CA GLU A 428 -8.14 -1.40 -19.75
C GLU A 428 -8.59 -1.72 -21.17
N LYS A 429 -8.59 -0.73 -22.07
CA LYS A 429 -8.90 -0.95 -23.48
C LYS A 429 -7.86 -1.84 -24.16
N ILE A 430 -6.58 -1.67 -23.86
CA ILE A 430 -5.50 -2.53 -24.37
C ILE A 430 -5.69 -3.97 -23.88
N LEU A 431 -5.96 -4.17 -22.59
CA LEU A 431 -6.21 -5.48 -21.98
C LEU A 431 -7.47 -6.14 -22.56
N ALA A 432 -8.53 -5.39 -22.82
CA ALA A 432 -9.74 -5.93 -23.44
C ALA A 432 -9.53 -6.33 -24.91
N GLY A 433 -8.64 -5.63 -25.62
CA GLY A 433 -8.35 -5.84 -27.04
C GLY A 433 -7.21 -6.83 -27.34
N THR A 434 -6.44 -7.25 -26.32
CA THR A 434 -5.23 -8.06 -26.51
C THR A 434 -5.40 -9.41 -25.80
N PRO A 435 -5.39 -10.55 -26.52
CA PRO A 435 -5.37 -11.86 -25.89
C PRO A 435 -4.21 -11.99 -24.89
N ALA A 436 -4.44 -12.69 -23.78
CA ALA A 436 -3.47 -12.75 -22.67
C ALA A 436 -2.09 -13.28 -23.11
N ASP A 437 -2.06 -14.30 -23.97
CA ASP A 437 -0.83 -14.89 -24.52
C ASP A 437 -0.09 -13.97 -25.52
N LYS A 438 -0.75 -12.91 -25.99
CA LYS A 438 -0.19 -11.93 -26.93
C LYS A 438 0.26 -10.63 -26.28
N MET A 439 -0.03 -10.44 -24.99
CA MET A 439 0.35 -9.20 -24.31
C MET A 439 1.88 -9.04 -24.22
N VAL A 440 2.61 -10.15 -24.09
CA VAL A 440 4.09 -10.13 -24.06
C VAL A 440 4.67 -9.58 -25.38
N ASP A 441 4.03 -9.85 -26.52
CA ASP A 441 4.47 -9.37 -27.83
C ASP A 441 4.24 -7.85 -27.99
N ALA A 442 3.25 -7.31 -27.27
CA ALA A 442 2.92 -5.88 -27.29
C ALA A 442 3.85 -5.01 -26.44
N VAL A 443 4.57 -5.62 -25.49
CA VAL A 443 5.44 -4.92 -24.53
C VAL A 443 6.90 -5.13 -24.91
N SER A 444 7.50 -4.12 -25.55
CA SER A 444 8.90 -4.17 -25.96
C SER A 444 9.83 -4.39 -24.75
N GLY A 445 10.60 -5.48 -24.78
CA GLY A 445 11.53 -5.86 -23.71
C GLY A 445 10.95 -6.82 -22.67
N ALA A 446 9.64 -7.08 -22.70
CA ALA A 446 9.05 -8.13 -21.87
C ALA A 446 9.27 -9.51 -22.50
N THR A 447 9.50 -10.51 -21.66
CA THR A 447 9.62 -11.93 -22.06
C THR A 447 8.79 -12.87 -21.19
N LEU A 448 8.15 -12.33 -20.15
CA LEU A 448 7.25 -13.07 -19.28
C LEU A 448 5.90 -13.23 -20.00
N VAL A 449 5.49 -14.47 -20.27
CA VAL A 449 4.21 -14.76 -20.94
C VAL A 449 3.00 -14.22 -20.16
N ASP A 450 3.14 -14.04 -18.86
CA ASP A 450 2.13 -13.49 -17.95
C ASP A 450 2.08 -11.95 -17.95
N THR A 451 2.68 -11.30 -18.97
CA THR A 451 2.66 -9.84 -19.12
C THR A 451 1.24 -9.25 -19.01
N TYR A 452 0.21 -9.97 -19.47
CA TYR A 452 -1.18 -9.59 -19.27
C TYR A 452 -1.53 -9.41 -17.80
N GLY A 453 -1.28 -10.43 -16.98
CA GLY A 453 -1.59 -10.41 -15.55
C GLY A 453 -0.82 -9.31 -14.81
N TYR A 454 0.43 -9.04 -15.21
CA TYR A 454 1.23 -7.95 -14.64
C TYR A 454 0.66 -6.56 -14.98
N VAL A 455 0.23 -6.34 -16.22
CA VAL A 455 -0.43 -5.08 -16.60
C VAL A 455 -1.78 -4.95 -15.90
N SER A 456 -2.55 -6.03 -15.77
CA SER A 456 -3.79 -6.04 -14.96
C SER A 456 -3.52 -5.68 -13.50
N ALA A 457 -2.48 -6.24 -12.87
CA ALA A 457 -2.13 -5.93 -11.48
C ALA A 457 -1.78 -4.44 -11.30
N ILE A 458 -1.06 -3.84 -12.25
CA ILE A 458 -0.75 -2.40 -12.24
C ILE A 458 -2.02 -1.56 -12.35
N VAL A 459 -2.95 -1.96 -13.25
CA VAL A 459 -4.25 -1.28 -13.44
C VAL A 459 -5.08 -1.34 -12.17
N GLU A 460 -5.16 -2.50 -11.51
CA GLU A 460 -5.89 -2.64 -10.25
C GLU A 460 -5.23 -1.87 -9.10
N ALA A 461 -3.89 -1.85 -9.04
CA ALA A 461 -3.16 -0.95 -8.13
C ALA A 461 -3.48 0.53 -8.40
N ALA A 462 -3.55 0.96 -9.68
CA ALA A 462 -3.90 2.33 -10.03
C ALA A 462 -5.32 2.69 -9.60
N LYS A 463 -6.27 1.76 -9.75
CA LYS A 463 -7.66 1.94 -9.27
C LYS A 463 -7.76 2.00 -7.76
N ALA A 464 -6.87 1.31 -7.05
CA ALA A 464 -6.82 1.31 -5.59
C ALA A 464 -6.39 2.66 -4.97
N VAL A 465 -5.84 3.57 -5.78
CA VAL A 465 -5.51 4.95 -5.37
C VAL A 465 -6.76 5.80 -5.12
N ALA A 466 -7.86 5.44 -5.80
CA ALA A 466 -8.99 6.32 -6.11
C ALA A 466 -8.59 7.47 -7.08
N PRO A 467 -9.49 7.94 -7.94
CA PRO A 467 -10.67 8.66 -7.48
C PRO A 467 -11.86 7.72 -7.47
N VAL A 468 -12.79 7.96 -6.55
CA VAL A 468 -14.17 7.72 -6.94
C VAL A 468 -14.48 8.75 -8.05
N LYS A 469 -14.13 8.43 -9.30
CA LYS A 469 -14.72 9.10 -10.45
C LYS A 469 -16.12 8.53 -10.60
N ALA A 470 -17.10 9.38 -10.30
CA ALA A 470 -18.45 9.36 -10.85
C ALA A 470 -19.12 7.98 -10.95
N ASP A 471 -19.24 7.26 -9.83
CA ASP A 471 -20.34 6.30 -9.58
C ASP A 471 -20.42 5.80 -8.12
N ALA A 472 -19.88 6.50 -7.11
CA ALA A 472 -20.17 6.14 -5.72
C ALA A 472 -21.57 6.61 -5.30
N VAL A 473 -22.57 5.83 -5.70
CA VAL A 473 -23.56 5.42 -4.72
C VAL A 473 -22.94 4.30 -3.89
N THR A 474 -22.72 4.49 -2.59
CA THR A 474 -23.59 3.87 -1.56
C THR A 474 -23.08 3.87 -0.12
N SER A 475 -21.79 4.03 0.21
CA SER A 475 -21.39 4.00 1.63
C SER A 475 -21.39 5.39 2.28
N ALA A 476 -22.05 5.47 3.41
CA ALA A 476 -22.11 6.67 4.24
C ALA A 476 -20.90 6.80 5.14
N SER A 477 -20.49 8.03 5.43
CA SER A 477 -19.58 8.33 6.52
C SER A 477 -20.38 8.25 7.82
N VAL A 478 -20.19 7.16 8.57
CA VAL A 478 -20.79 6.98 9.89
C VAL A 478 -19.90 7.68 10.91
N VAL A 479 -20.47 8.67 11.59
CA VAL A 479 -19.80 9.46 12.63
C VAL A 479 -19.95 8.77 13.96
N THR A 480 -18.83 8.36 14.55
CA THR A 480 -18.76 7.71 15.87
C THR A 480 -17.89 8.47 16.87
N ASP A 481 -17.02 9.36 16.37
CA ASP A 481 -16.13 10.22 17.16
C ASP A 481 -15.83 11.55 16.42
N GLU A 482 -15.10 12.46 17.06
CA GLU A 482 -14.79 13.79 16.50
C GLU A 482 -13.93 13.72 15.24
N VAL A 483 -13.00 12.77 15.17
CA VAL A 483 -12.10 12.60 14.03
C VAL A 483 -12.91 12.16 12.80
N SER A 484 -13.81 11.19 13.00
CA SER A 484 -14.74 10.72 11.97
C SER A 484 -15.69 11.82 11.52
N LEU A 485 -16.16 12.70 12.43
CA LEU A 485 -16.99 13.86 12.10
C LEU A 485 -16.24 14.84 11.19
N LEU A 486 -15.04 15.26 11.59
CA LEU A 486 -14.24 16.23 10.84
C LEU A 486 -13.86 15.68 9.46
N LYS A 487 -13.47 14.40 9.38
CA LYS A 487 -13.20 13.74 8.10
C LYS A 487 -14.45 13.67 7.23
N ALA A 488 -15.57 13.22 7.79
CA ALA A 488 -16.83 13.07 7.05
C ALA A 488 -17.32 14.39 6.46
N MET A 489 -17.14 15.50 7.18
CA MET A 489 -17.54 16.84 6.74
C MET A 489 -16.58 17.47 5.72
N SER A 490 -15.34 16.99 5.64
CA SER A 490 -14.34 17.50 4.70
C SER A 490 -14.64 17.13 3.23
N LYS A 491 -13.86 17.74 2.33
CA LYS A 491 -13.82 17.41 0.89
C LYS A 491 -13.47 15.94 0.61
N ASP A 492 -12.79 15.28 1.55
CA ASP A 492 -12.36 13.87 1.46
C ASP A 492 -13.39 12.91 2.09
N GLY A 493 -14.55 13.42 2.52
CA GLY A 493 -15.67 12.65 3.06
C GLY A 493 -16.53 11.97 1.97
N THR A 494 -17.70 11.45 2.34
CA THR A 494 -18.66 10.82 1.40
C THR A 494 -19.95 11.61 1.28
N TRP A 495 -20.68 11.54 0.16
CA TRP A 495 -21.88 12.35 -0.10
C TRP A 495 -22.93 12.36 1.05
N ILE A 496 -22.97 11.34 1.90
CA ILE A 496 -23.79 11.29 3.12
C ILE A 496 -22.93 11.16 4.40
N VAL A 497 -23.20 12.01 5.38
CA VAL A 497 -22.67 11.98 6.75
C VAL A 497 -23.80 11.53 7.68
N ILE A 498 -23.61 10.47 8.46
CA ILE A 498 -24.61 9.90 9.37
C ILE A 498 -24.13 10.03 10.81
N LEU A 499 -24.92 10.71 11.65
CA LEU A 499 -24.79 10.63 13.09
C LEU A 499 -25.54 9.40 13.61
N VAL A 500 -24.92 8.65 14.52
CA VAL A 500 -25.55 7.52 15.22
C VAL A 500 -25.76 7.76 16.72
N ASN A 501 -25.38 8.94 17.20
CA ASN A 501 -25.59 9.41 18.57
C ASN A 501 -25.52 10.94 18.61
N ASP A 502 -25.96 11.53 19.72
CA ASP A 502 -25.69 12.95 19.99
C ASP A 502 -24.19 13.21 20.02
N PHE A 503 -23.78 14.34 19.46
CA PHE A 503 -22.39 14.70 19.30
C PHE A 503 -22.17 16.15 19.73
N THR A 504 -21.10 16.44 20.47
CA THR A 504 -20.74 17.80 20.88
C THR A 504 -19.25 18.03 20.66
N THR A 505 -18.91 19.16 20.06
CA THR A 505 -17.53 19.62 19.88
C THR A 505 -17.44 21.11 20.18
N ASP A 506 -16.27 21.57 20.61
CA ASP A 506 -15.92 22.98 20.75
C ASP A 506 -15.31 23.57 19.47
N LYS A 507 -15.09 22.75 18.44
CA LYS A 507 -14.54 23.17 17.15
C LYS A 507 -15.61 23.78 16.26
N GLU A 508 -15.22 24.76 15.48
CA GLU A 508 -16.00 25.18 14.32
C GLU A 508 -15.97 24.08 13.25
N LEU A 509 -17.15 23.75 12.72
CA LEU A 509 -17.30 22.72 11.70
C LEU A 509 -17.39 23.35 10.32
N VAL A 510 -16.78 22.69 9.34
CA VAL A 510 -16.86 23.10 7.92
C VAL A 510 -17.32 21.91 7.10
N MET A 511 -18.48 22.06 6.46
CA MET A 511 -19.02 21.07 5.52
C MET A 511 -18.63 21.46 4.10
N ASP A 512 -17.59 20.79 3.59
CA ASP A 512 -16.89 21.12 2.35
C ASP A 512 -16.96 19.98 1.31
N GLY A 513 -16.59 20.28 0.07
CA GLY A 513 -16.54 19.38 -1.09
C GLY A 513 -17.77 19.44 -1.98
N GLU A 514 -17.64 18.95 -3.22
CA GLU A 514 -18.74 18.80 -4.17
C GLU A 514 -18.97 17.31 -4.44
N PHE A 515 -20.20 16.83 -4.18
CA PHE A 515 -20.52 15.41 -4.23
C PHE A 515 -21.67 15.14 -5.19
N ILE A 516 -21.56 14.06 -5.97
CA ILE A 516 -22.55 13.66 -6.95
C ILE A 516 -23.28 12.40 -6.46
N ASN A 517 -24.60 12.46 -6.41
CA ASN A 517 -25.48 11.33 -6.14
C ASN A 517 -26.53 11.24 -7.25
N LYS A 518 -26.59 10.09 -7.94
CA LYS A 518 -27.49 9.89 -9.09
C LYS A 518 -27.44 11.06 -10.08
N GLU A 519 -26.21 11.40 -10.50
CA GLU A 519 -25.90 12.44 -11.50
C GLU A 519 -26.21 13.90 -11.06
N LYS A 520 -26.58 14.13 -9.80
CA LYS A 520 -26.86 15.47 -9.27
C LYS A 520 -25.92 15.82 -8.13
N VAL A 521 -25.55 17.09 -8.05
CA VAL A 521 -24.86 17.62 -6.87
C VAL A 521 -25.79 17.47 -5.66
N ASP A 522 -25.40 16.64 -4.69
CA ASP A 522 -26.16 16.32 -3.49
C ASP A 522 -25.19 15.98 -2.36
N ARG A 523 -25.40 16.61 -1.21
CA ARG A 523 -24.64 16.35 0.00
C ARG A 523 -25.64 16.24 1.15
N LYS A 524 -25.48 15.27 2.04
CA LYS A 524 -26.44 15.02 3.13
C LYS A 524 -25.74 14.97 4.48
N LEU A 525 -26.24 15.75 5.44
CA LEU A 525 -25.97 15.62 6.86
C LEU A 525 -27.20 15.00 7.54
N ALA A 526 -27.13 13.72 7.87
CA ALA A 526 -28.20 12.96 8.49
C ALA A 526 -28.01 12.93 10.02
N LEU A 527 -28.79 13.73 10.76
CA LEU A 527 -28.77 13.70 12.23
C LEU A 527 -29.85 12.74 12.75
N TYR A 528 -29.94 11.55 12.15
CA TYR A 528 -30.97 10.57 12.44
C TYR A 528 -30.56 9.16 12.00
N SER A 529 -31.14 8.15 12.64
CA SER A 529 -31.07 6.74 12.23
C SER A 529 -32.37 6.33 11.53
N GLN A 530 -32.32 5.30 10.68
CA GLN A 530 -33.49 4.74 10.01
C GLN A 530 -33.38 3.23 9.82
N ASP A 531 -34.51 2.56 9.68
CA ASP A 531 -34.57 1.13 9.33
C ASP A 531 -34.41 0.89 7.81
N GLU A 532 -34.44 -0.39 7.41
CA GLU A 532 -34.37 -0.83 6.01
C GLU A 532 -35.53 -0.29 5.14
N ASN A 533 -36.67 0.03 5.77
CA ASN A 533 -37.85 0.61 5.12
C ASN A 533 -37.78 2.15 5.08
N LYS A 534 -36.69 2.76 5.53
CA LYS A 534 -36.45 4.21 5.61
C LYS A 534 -37.35 4.94 6.62
N ASN A 535 -37.91 4.22 7.59
CA ASN A 535 -38.58 4.86 8.72
C ASN A 535 -37.52 5.45 9.65
N VAL A 536 -37.71 6.71 10.04
CA VAL A 536 -36.84 7.37 11.03
C VAL A 536 -37.01 6.66 12.38
N LEU A 537 -35.92 6.15 12.93
CA LEU A 537 -35.89 5.48 14.23
C LEU A 537 -35.58 6.50 15.33
N ASP A 538 -34.43 7.17 15.24
CA ASP A 538 -33.96 8.14 16.22
C ASP A 538 -33.56 9.45 15.55
N ARG A 539 -33.52 10.53 16.33
CA ARG A 539 -33.05 11.85 15.92
C ARG A 539 -31.99 12.31 16.91
N TYR A 540 -30.89 12.84 16.40
CA TYR A 540 -29.71 13.20 17.17
C TYR A 540 -29.45 14.71 17.14
N THR A 541 -28.71 15.17 18.14
CA THR A 541 -28.22 16.54 18.27
C THR A 541 -26.74 16.62 17.95
N LEU A 542 -26.38 17.47 16.99
CA LEU A 542 -24.99 17.88 16.75
C LEU A 542 -24.80 19.29 17.34
N ALA A 543 -24.01 19.42 18.39
CA ALA A 543 -23.68 20.69 19.00
C ALA A 543 -22.24 21.13 18.64
N ALA A 544 -22.11 22.34 18.10
CA ALA A 544 -20.84 23.00 17.82
C ALA A 544 -21.05 24.51 17.87
N PRO A 545 -20.06 25.35 18.19
CA PRO A 545 -20.22 26.80 18.14
C PRO A 545 -20.72 27.31 16.78
N LYS A 546 -20.24 26.68 15.71
CA LYS A 546 -20.46 27.12 14.32
C LYS A 546 -20.40 25.95 13.34
N LEU A 547 -21.26 25.97 12.33
CA LEU A 547 -21.17 25.10 11.14
C LEU A 547 -21.19 25.97 9.88
N THR A 548 -20.10 25.97 9.11
CA THR A 548 -20.04 26.62 7.79
C THR A 548 -20.30 25.59 6.69
N VAL A 549 -21.32 25.82 5.87
CA VAL A 549 -21.68 24.97 4.72
C VAL A 549 -21.14 25.59 3.44
N LYS A 550 -20.08 24.99 2.90
CA LYS A 550 -19.46 25.34 1.61
C LYS A 550 -19.83 24.38 0.49
N SER A 551 -20.41 23.22 0.82
CA SER A 551 -20.85 22.22 -0.14
C SER A 551 -22.24 22.57 -0.71
N PRO A 552 -22.37 22.76 -2.04
CA PRO A 552 -23.67 23.06 -2.68
C PRO A 552 -24.68 21.94 -2.51
N SER A 553 -25.96 22.28 -2.55
CA SER A 553 -27.07 21.30 -2.42
C SER A 553 -27.03 20.48 -1.12
N THR A 554 -26.36 20.98 -0.07
CA THR A 554 -26.31 20.31 1.23
C THR A 554 -27.70 20.24 1.85
N ARG A 555 -28.11 19.04 2.24
CA ARG A 555 -29.34 18.76 2.97
C ARG A 555 -29.01 18.37 4.42
N ILE A 556 -29.32 19.25 5.36
CA ILE A 556 -29.34 18.93 6.79
C ILE A 556 -30.70 18.30 7.07
N GLN A 557 -30.70 17.03 7.47
CA GLN A 557 -31.91 16.23 7.50
C GLN A 557 -32.14 15.56 8.84
N ASN A 558 -33.32 15.82 9.40
CA ASN A 558 -33.81 15.35 10.69
C ASN A 558 -32.86 15.70 11.86
N GLY A 559 -33.38 15.70 13.09
CA GLY A 559 -32.58 16.03 14.29
C GLY A 559 -32.29 17.52 14.44
N THR A 560 -31.30 17.84 15.29
CA THR A 560 -31.02 19.21 15.72
C THR A 560 -29.54 19.54 15.53
N PHE A 561 -29.24 20.67 14.88
CA PHE A 561 -27.94 21.31 15.01
C PHE A 561 -28.05 22.44 16.05
N LYS A 562 -27.15 22.44 17.04
CA LYS A 562 -27.08 23.46 18.10
C LYS A 562 -25.81 24.27 17.94
N GLY A 563 -25.97 25.52 17.50
CA GLY A 563 -24.89 26.37 17.02
C GLY A 563 -25.35 27.30 15.90
N ASP A 564 -24.50 28.25 15.51
CA ASP A 564 -24.79 29.13 14.39
C ASP A 564 -24.43 28.46 13.05
N LEU A 565 -25.36 28.49 12.09
CA LEU A 565 -25.19 27.94 10.75
C LEU A 565 -24.80 29.05 9.78
N TYR A 566 -23.67 28.91 9.10
CA TYR A 566 -23.19 29.84 8.07
C TYR A 566 -23.31 29.17 6.70
N VAL A 567 -24.18 29.70 5.85
CA VAL A 567 -24.48 29.17 4.52
C VAL A 567 -23.68 29.95 3.48
N ALA A 568 -22.67 29.30 2.91
CA ALA A 568 -21.75 29.86 1.92
C ALA A 568 -21.89 29.23 0.53
N ALA A 569 -22.87 28.33 0.34
CA ALA A 569 -23.08 27.60 -0.92
C ALA A 569 -24.57 27.58 -1.31
N PRO A 570 -24.89 27.52 -2.61
CA PRO A 570 -26.28 27.55 -3.07
C PRO A 570 -27.03 26.23 -2.80
N ASN A 571 -28.36 26.30 -2.85
CA ASN A 571 -29.29 25.17 -2.77
C ASN A 571 -29.27 24.38 -1.45
N VAL A 572 -28.79 24.98 -0.36
CA VAL A 572 -28.79 24.35 0.97
C VAL A 572 -30.22 24.21 1.48
N GLN A 573 -30.50 23.06 2.09
CA GLN A 573 -31.84 22.62 2.48
C GLN A 573 -31.88 22.18 3.95
N LEU A 574 -32.89 22.63 4.68
CA LEU A 574 -33.31 22.01 5.94
C LEU A 574 -34.52 21.10 5.68
N ARG A 575 -34.43 19.82 6.06
CA ARG A 575 -35.52 18.85 5.92
C ARG A 575 -35.81 18.11 7.22
N GLY A 576 -36.94 18.41 7.87
CA GLY A 576 -37.25 17.97 9.24
C GLY A 576 -36.17 18.34 10.28
N ALA A 577 -35.28 19.28 9.99
CA ALA A 577 -34.12 19.61 10.80
C ALA A 577 -34.37 20.89 11.62
N LYS A 578 -33.81 20.94 12.83
CA LYS A 578 -33.91 22.10 13.72
C LYS A 578 -32.55 22.76 13.88
N ILE A 579 -32.51 24.08 13.72
CA ILE A 579 -31.34 24.90 14.04
C ILE A 579 -31.61 25.63 15.37
N GLU A 580 -30.96 25.17 16.42
CA GLU A 580 -30.86 25.84 17.71
C GLU A 580 -29.72 26.88 17.67
N GLY A 581 -29.93 27.96 16.92
CA GLY A 581 -28.99 29.05 16.70
C GLY A 581 -29.46 29.96 15.54
N ASN A 582 -28.58 30.83 15.08
CA ASN A 582 -28.83 31.71 13.94
C ASN A 582 -28.46 31.03 12.62
N VAL A 583 -29.03 31.50 11.51
CA VAL A 583 -28.62 31.14 10.16
C VAL A 583 -28.16 32.39 9.43
N TYR A 584 -26.90 32.39 9.02
CA TYR A 584 -26.26 33.47 8.29
C TYR A 584 -26.02 33.08 6.84
N PHE A 585 -26.28 34.01 5.92
CA PHE A 585 -26.02 33.83 4.50
C PHE A 585 -24.89 34.74 4.04
N VAL A 586 -23.97 34.22 3.22
CA VAL A 586 -22.85 35.00 2.70
C VAL A 586 -23.29 36.14 1.75
N ASN A 587 -24.40 35.95 1.03
CA ASN A 587 -24.99 36.94 0.13
C ASN A 587 -26.46 36.62 -0.18
N GLU A 588 -27.13 37.52 -0.91
CA GLU A 588 -28.55 37.38 -1.29
C GLU A 588 -28.79 36.22 -2.26
N GLU A 589 -27.85 35.92 -3.16
CA GLU A 589 -27.98 34.83 -4.14
C GLU A 589 -28.05 33.46 -3.45
N VAL A 590 -27.16 33.25 -2.47
CA VAL A 590 -27.15 32.04 -1.64
C VAL A 590 -28.43 31.96 -0.81
N LYS A 591 -28.85 33.07 -0.18
CA LYS A 591 -30.10 33.13 0.58
C LYS A 591 -31.33 32.79 -0.26
N ALA A 592 -31.39 33.28 -1.51
CA ALA A 592 -32.51 33.05 -2.42
C ALA A 592 -32.68 31.57 -2.82
N THR A 593 -31.61 30.77 -2.73
CA THR A 593 -31.63 29.34 -3.06
C THR A 593 -31.78 28.43 -1.83
N PHE A 594 -31.72 29.00 -0.61
CA PHE A 594 -31.91 28.25 0.62
C PHE A 594 -33.38 27.87 0.81
N THR A 595 -33.64 26.63 1.20
CA THR A 595 -35.00 26.14 1.40
C THR A 595 -35.16 25.39 2.72
N MET A 596 -36.37 25.42 3.26
CA MET A 596 -36.74 24.77 4.51
C MET A 596 -38.14 24.18 4.36
N ASP A 597 -38.33 22.91 4.75
CA ASP A 597 -39.66 22.30 4.77
C ASP A 597 -40.47 22.67 6.04
N GLU A 598 -41.77 22.36 6.05
CA GLU A 598 -42.68 22.69 7.16
C GLU A 598 -42.29 22.02 8.49
N ALA A 599 -41.53 20.93 8.43
CA ALA A 599 -41.08 20.18 9.61
C ALA A 599 -39.77 20.73 10.20
N SER A 600 -39.13 21.67 9.51
CA SER A 600 -37.87 22.28 9.92
C SER A 600 -38.10 23.61 10.63
N SER A 601 -37.12 24.02 11.46
CA SER A 601 -37.23 25.29 12.21
C SER A 601 -35.87 25.90 12.50
N VAL A 602 -35.84 27.23 12.63
CA VAL A 602 -34.70 28.01 13.10
C VAL A 602 -35.16 28.81 14.31
N SER A 603 -34.43 28.71 15.41
CA SER A 603 -34.78 29.42 16.66
C SER A 603 -34.24 30.86 16.72
N GLY A 604 -33.14 31.14 16.03
CA GLY A 604 -32.52 32.46 15.92
C GLY A 604 -32.96 33.23 14.67
N VAL A 605 -32.15 34.22 14.29
CA VAL A 605 -32.41 35.04 13.09
C VAL A 605 -31.93 34.36 11.82
N MET A 606 -32.52 34.75 10.68
CA MET A 606 -32.08 34.39 9.34
C MET A 606 -31.72 35.66 8.57
N GLU A 607 -30.43 35.97 8.47
CA GLU A 607 -29.97 37.23 7.88
C GLU A 607 -28.69 37.08 7.06
N ILE A 608 -28.40 38.10 6.25
CA ILE A 608 -27.15 38.14 5.49
C ILE A 608 -26.08 38.72 6.39
N LYS A 609 -24.94 38.04 6.45
CA LYS A 609 -23.78 38.46 7.21
C LYS A 609 -22.54 38.16 6.37
N SER A 610 -21.92 39.21 5.86
CA SER A 610 -20.59 39.10 5.26
C SER A 610 -19.61 38.69 6.36
N GLU A 611 -18.93 37.55 6.20
CA GLU A 611 -17.77 37.22 7.02
C GLU A 611 -16.58 38.15 6.72
#